data_AF-A0A2Z5SZ23-F1
#
_entry.id   AF-A0A2Z5SZ23-F1
#
_cell.length_a   1.000
_cell.length_b   1.000
_cell.length_c   1.000
_cell.angle_alpha   90.00
_cell.angle_beta   90.00
_cell.angle_gamma   90.00
#
_symmetry.space_group_name_H-M   'P 1'
#
loop_
_entity.id
_entity.type
_entity.pdbx_description
1 polymer ?
#
loop_
_entity_poly.entity_id
_entity_poly.type
_entity_poly.pdbx_seq_one_letter_code
_entity_poly.pdbx_strand_id
1 'polypeptide(L)'
;MVKTAGVTLVESDKIGSERVTVIVRGDGSEVQALVSAEVDAANRVNGGKVLSNHMIAHLHKNLKYLLPIRYTEFVKQFRKSVNLPLRESISDN
;
A
#
# COMPACT_ATOMS: atom_id res chain seq x y z
N MET A 1 1.20 -8.01 0.76
CA MET A 1 0.73 -6.61 0.68
C MET A 1 -0.11 -6.24 1.91
N VAL A 2 -1.35 -5.76 1.80
CA VAL A 2 -2.13 -5.19 2.94
C VAL A 2 -2.39 -6.14 4.11
N LYS A 3 -2.26 -7.45 3.89
CA LYS A 3 -2.35 -8.46 4.96
C LYS A 3 -1.03 -8.70 5.70
N THR A 4 0.09 -8.21 5.16
CA THR A 4 1.44 -8.44 5.68
C THR A 4 1.89 -7.31 6.59
N ALA A 5 1.47 -6.08 6.29
CA ALA A 5 1.96 -4.87 6.93
C ALA A 5 0.82 -3.87 7.12
N GLY A 6 0.98 -2.98 8.10
CA GLY A 6 0.09 -1.86 8.39
C GLY A 6 0.16 -0.80 7.29
N VAL A 7 -0.49 -1.07 6.16
CA VAL A 7 -0.49 -0.20 4.98
C VAL A 7 -1.89 -0.07 4.37
N THR A 8 -2.10 0.95 3.57
CA THR A 8 -3.34 1.19 2.84
C THR A 8 -3.07 1.11 1.34
N LEU A 9 -3.81 0.26 0.63
CA LEU A 9 -3.87 0.30 -0.83
C LEU A 9 -4.68 1.53 -1.24
N VAL A 10 -4.10 2.35 -2.11
CA VAL A 10 -4.68 3.64 -2.50
C VAL A 10 -5.24 3.60 -3.90
N GLU A 11 -4.51 3.02 -4.84
CA GLU A 11 -4.88 2.99 -6.25
C GLU A 11 -4.31 1.75 -6.93
N SER A 12 -4.94 1.31 -8.01
CA SER A 12 -4.39 0.33 -8.94
C SER A 12 -4.51 0.89 -10.36
N ASP A 13 -3.37 1.22 -10.97
CA ASP A 13 -3.32 1.88 -12.26
C ASP A 13 -2.94 0.91 -13.38
N LYS A 14 -3.62 0.99 -14.51
CA LYS A 14 -3.38 0.17 -15.70
C LYS A 14 -2.63 1.01 -16.73
N ILE A 15 -1.34 0.75 -16.84
CA ILE A 15 -0.44 1.58 -17.68
C ILE A 15 -0.26 1.05 -19.11
N GLY A 16 -1.05 0.04 -19.51
CA GLY A 16 -0.94 -0.62 -20.81
C GLY A 16 0.08 -1.77 -20.83
N SER A 17 0.20 -2.43 -21.99
CA SER A 17 1.11 -3.58 -22.19
C SER A 17 0.94 -4.69 -21.15
N GLU A 18 -0.31 -4.94 -20.72
CA GLU A 18 -0.67 -5.93 -19.69
C GLU A 18 -0.02 -5.66 -18.32
N ARG A 19 0.37 -4.41 -18.06
CA ARG A 19 0.99 -4.00 -16.79
C ARG A 19 0.00 -3.25 -15.93
N VAL A 20 0.04 -3.60 -14.66
CA VAL A 20 -0.71 -2.94 -13.60
C VAL A 20 0.28 -2.52 -12.53
N THR A 21 0.11 -1.30 -12.02
CA THR A 21 0.89 -0.76 -10.91
C THR A 21 -0.04 -0.56 -9.72
N VAL A 22 0.25 -1.23 -8.61
CA VAL A 22 -0.48 -1.05 -7.35
C VAL A 22 0.25 -0.02 -6.51
N ILE A 23 -0.49 0.96 -6.01
CA ILE A 23 0.05 2.07 -5.23
C ILE A 23 -0.43 1.95 -3.80
N VAL A 24 0.53 1.88 -2.88
CA VAL A 24 0.30 1.68 -1.45
C VAL A 24 0.90 2.84 -0.66
N ARG A 25 0.29 3.17 0.47
CA ARG A 25 0.76 4.19 1.40
C ARG A 25 0.79 3.64 2.83
N GLY A 26 1.82 4.01 3.58
CA GLY A 26 2.02 3.60 4.97
C GLY A 26 3.35 4.17 5.48
N ASP A 27 3.75 3.75 6.67
CA ASP A 27 5.07 4.07 7.21
C ASP A 27 6.19 3.33 6.47
N GLY A 28 7.38 3.93 6.41
CA GLY A 28 8.50 3.39 5.63
C GLY A 28 8.88 1.95 6.00
N SER A 29 8.86 1.61 7.29
CA SER A 29 9.14 0.25 7.78
C SER A 29 8.09 -0.76 7.34
N GLU A 30 6.80 -0.39 7.43
CA GLU A 30 5.68 -1.23 7.01
C GLU A 30 5.69 -1.45 5.49
N VAL A 31 5.97 -0.39 4.71
CA VAL A 31 6.08 -0.48 3.26
C VAL A 31 7.28 -1.34 2.85
N GLN A 32 8.40 -1.27 3.55
CA GLN A 32 9.55 -2.13 3.27
C GLN A 32 9.25 -3.61 3.56
N ALA A 33 8.58 -3.91 4.68
CA ALA A 33 8.14 -5.27 5.02
C ALA A 33 7.09 -5.82 4.02
N LEU A 34 6.25 -4.94 3.48
CA LEU A 34 5.29 -5.28 2.45
C LEU A 34 5.98 -5.74 1.14
N VAL A 35 7.02 -5.03 0.70
CA VAL A 35 7.68 -5.27 -0.58
C VAL A 35 8.33 -6.66 -0.63
N SER A 36 8.94 -7.13 0.46
CA SER A 36 9.53 -8.48 0.50
C SER A 36 8.45 -9.56 0.33
N ALA A 37 7.35 -9.47 1.09
CA ALA A 37 6.25 -10.41 0.99
C ALA A 37 5.48 -10.32 -0.34
N GLU A 38 5.48 -9.16 -0.99
CA GLU A 38 4.87 -8.96 -2.30
C GLU A 38 5.61 -9.72 -3.39
N VAL A 39 6.95 -9.67 -3.40
CA VAL A 39 7.77 -10.42 -4.37
C VAL A 39 7.51 -11.92 -4.24
N ASP A 40 7.47 -12.43 -3.00
CA ASP A 40 7.16 -13.84 -2.74
C ASP A 40 5.75 -14.22 -3.19
N ALA A 41 4.76 -13.36 -2.94
CA ALA A 41 3.38 -13.59 -3.35
C ALA A 41 3.25 -13.60 -4.88
N ALA A 42 3.93 -12.71 -5.59
CA ALA A 42 3.91 -12.65 -7.04
C ALA A 42 4.51 -13.91 -7.68
N ASN A 43 5.60 -14.44 -7.11
CA ASN A 43 6.24 -15.67 -7.58
C ASN A 43 5.35 -16.91 -7.43
N ARG A 44 4.35 -16.88 -6.53
CA ARG A 44 3.39 -17.99 -6.35
C ARG A 44 2.25 -17.97 -7.36
N VAL A 45 2.05 -16.87 -8.07
CA VAL A 45 1.00 -16.75 -9.10
C VAL A 45 1.54 -17.31 -10.40
N ASN A 46 0.81 -18.24 -11.03
CA ASN A 46 1.20 -18.79 -12.32
C ASN A 46 1.26 -17.68 -13.38
N GLY A 47 2.43 -17.48 -14.00
CA GLY A 47 2.69 -16.39 -14.95
C GLY A 47 2.82 -14.99 -14.31
N GLY A 48 2.73 -14.89 -12.98
CA GLY A 48 2.90 -13.64 -12.25
C GLY A 48 4.37 -13.21 -12.18
N LYS A 49 4.63 -11.93 -12.43
CA LYS A 49 5.98 -11.36 -12.30
C LYS A 49 5.93 -9.92 -11.81
N VAL A 50 6.73 -9.60 -10.80
CA VAL A 50 7.03 -8.21 -10.46
C VAL A 50 8.04 -7.68 -11.47
N LEU A 51 7.65 -6.67 -12.23
CA LEU A 51 8.54 -6.03 -13.21
C LEU A 51 9.41 -4.95 -12.58
N SER A 52 8.83 -4.18 -11.64
CA SER A 52 9.51 -3.11 -10.93
C SER A 52 8.77 -2.84 -9.62
N ASN A 53 9.52 -2.49 -8.58
CA ASN A 53 9.00 -1.92 -7.35
C ASN A 53 9.87 -0.72 -6.96
N HIS A 54 9.29 0.25 -6.26
CA HIS A 54 10.02 1.41 -5.78
C HIS A 54 9.34 1.98 -4.53
N MET A 55 10.14 2.39 -3.56
CA MET A 55 9.67 3.01 -2.33
C MET A 55 10.22 4.43 -2.19
N ILE A 56 9.34 5.38 -1.89
CA ILE A 56 9.68 6.76 -1.57
C ILE A 56 9.30 7.02 -0.12
N ALA A 57 10.28 7.00 0.79
CA ALA A 57 10.05 7.15 2.23
C ALA A 57 9.43 8.52 2.58
N HIS A 58 9.92 9.59 1.96
CA HIS A 58 9.39 10.94 2.17
C HIS A 58 8.95 11.58 0.85
N LEU A 59 7.63 11.59 0.63
CA LEU A 59 7.05 12.09 -0.60
C LEU A 59 6.90 13.62 -0.57
N HIS A 60 7.50 14.30 -1.55
CA HIS A 60 7.31 15.73 -1.73
C HIS A 60 5.84 16.09 -1.97
N LYS A 61 5.35 17.17 -1.35
CA LYS A 61 3.93 17.56 -1.37
C LYS A 61 3.39 17.75 -2.80
N ASN A 62 4.21 18.26 -3.72
CA ASN A 62 3.79 18.51 -5.10
C ASN A 62 3.33 17.23 -5.83
N LEU A 63 3.99 16.10 -5.57
CA LEU A 63 3.68 14.84 -6.25
C LEU A 63 2.27 14.33 -5.96
N LYS A 64 1.70 14.71 -4.80
CA LYS A 64 0.32 14.35 -4.45
C LYS A 64 -0.70 14.99 -5.38
N TYR A 65 -0.41 16.13 -5.99
CA TYR A 65 -1.37 16.82 -6.87
C TYR A 65 -1.28 16.34 -8.33
N LEU A 66 -0.13 15.78 -8.72
CA LEU A 66 0.14 15.38 -10.10
C LEU A 66 -0.05 13.88 -10.32
N LEU A 67 0.28 13.05 -9.33
CA LEU A 67 0.25 11.59 -9.45
C LEU A 67 -0.94 11.01 -8.67
N PRO A 68 -1.46 9.84 -9.11
CA PRO A 68 -2.56 9.15 -8.45
C PRO A 68 -2.11 8.40 -7.18
N ILE A 69 -1.55 9.14 -6.22
CA ILE A 69 -0.91 8.60 -5.00
C ILE A 69 -1.56 9.13 -3.71
N ARG A 70 -2.69 9.84 -3.82
CA ARG A 70 -3.42 10.44 -2.70
C ARG A 70 -4.39 9.44 -2.09
N TYR A 71 -4.45 9.44 -0.76
CA TYR A 71 -5.59 8.84 -0.07
C TYR A 71 -6.91 9.43 -0.59
N THR A 72 -7.81 8.55 -0.99
CA THR A 72 -9.17 8.88 -1.41
C THR A 72 -10.14 8.67 -0.24
N GLU A 73 -11.37 9.17 -0.38
CA GLU A 73 -12.43 9.01 0.62
C GLU A 73 -12.76 7.52 0.86
N PHE A 74 -12.74 6.71 -0.20
CA PHE A 74 -13.05 5.28 -0.16
C PHE A 74 -12.10 4.47 0.73
N VAL A 75 -10.85 4.92 0.87
CA VAL A 75 -9.82 4.19 1.63
C VAL A 75 -9.56 4.79 3.02
N LYS A 76 -10.32 5.83 3.42
CA LYS A 76 -10.15 6.49 4.72
C LYS A 76 -10.29 5.54 5.91
N GLN A 77 -11.21 4.59 5.84
CA GLN A 77 -11.42 3.61 6.93
C GLN A 77 -10.17 2.74 7.16
N PHE A 78 -9.53 2.30 6.08
CA PHE A 78 -8.33 1.47 6.15
C PHE A 78 -7.12 2.26 6.64
N ARG A 79 -7.04 3.54 6.26
CA ARG A 79 -6.03 4.44 6.81
C ARG A 79 -6.19 4.60 8.33
N LYS A 80 -7.44 4.78 8.82
CA LYS A 80 -7.70 4.89 10.26
C LYS A 80 -7.32 3.61 10.99
N SER A 81 -7.71 2.44 10.47
CA SER A 81 -7.41 1.15 11.12
C SER A 81 -5.92 0.86 11.22
N VAL A 82 -5.12 1.29 10.26
CA VAL A 82 -3.65 1.13 10.28
C VAL A 82 -2.99 2.06 11.30
N ASN A 83 -3.52 3.26 11.52
CA ASN A 83 -2.91 4.27 12.40
C ASN A 83 -3.48 4.26 13.83
N LEU A 84 -4.44 3.40 14.14
CA LEU A 84 -5.03 3.33 15.47
C LEU A 84 -4.11 2.50 16.38
N PRO A 85 -3.67 3.03 17.55
CA PRO A 85 -3.05 2.17 18.55
C PRO A 85 -4.05 1.09 18.96
N LEU A 86 -3.60 -0.17 19.07
CA LEU A 86 -4.38 -1.37 19.37
C LEU A 86 -5.05 -1.38 20.77
N ARG A 87 -5.46 -0.23 21.33
CA ARG A 87 -5.80 -0.07 22.75
C ARG A 87 -7.23 0.38 23.04
N GLU A 88 -8.15 0.28 22.09
CA GLU A 88 -9.57 0.65 22.28
C GLU A 88 -10.56 -0.53 22.14
N SER A 89 -10.11 -1.78 22.24
CA SER A 89 -11.01 -2.94 22.22
C SER A 89 -11.13 -3.68 23.56
N ILE A 90 -10.69 -3.08 24.68
CA ILE A 90 -10.92 -3.62 26.03
C ILE A 90 -11.30 -2.48 26.97
N SER A 91 -12.47 -1.88 26.73
CA SER A 91 -13.26 -1.15 27.71
C SER A 91 -14.45 -0.59 26.96
N ASP A 92 -15.54 -1.35 26.92
CA ASP A 92 -16.90 -0.82 27.05
C ASP A 92 -17.83 -2.03 27.24
N ASN A 93 -18.12 -2.29 28.52
CA ASN A 93 -19.17 -3.12 29.13
C ASN A 93 -19.56 -4.46 28.48
#